data_AF-A0A937X582-F1
#
_entry.id   AF-A0A937X582-F1
#
_cell.length_a   1.000
_cell.length_b   1.000
_cell.length_c   1.000
_cell.angle_alpha   90.00
_cell.angle_beta   90.00
_cell.angle_gamma   90.00
#
_symmetry.space_group_name_H-M   'P 1'
#
loop_
_entity.id
_entity.type
_entity.pdbx_description
1 polymer ?
#
loop_
_entity_poly.entity_id
_entity_poly.type
_entity_poly.pdbx_seq_one_letter_code
_entity_poly.pdbx_strand_id
1 'polypeptide(L)'
;NDNFGIVNALMTTCHAYTNDQRVLDFPHEDARRARSAGINIIPTTTGAAKAIGLVVPELKGKFHGVAFRVPVADGSIIDLVANLSKDVTVEKVNDALREAAGGDRMGKYLAYTEDPIVSTDIIGDAHSSIVDGGMTMVLDNRMVKVVSWYDNEWGYSSRLIDLCVYVGKKLPVAVG
;
A
#
# COMPACT_ATOMS: atom_id res chain seq x y z
N ASN A 1 5.79 0.51 -12.34
CA ASN A 1 5.36 0.90 -13.70
C ASN A 1 6.57 1.32 -14.53
N ASP A 2 7.32 2.33 -14.07
CA ASP A 2 8.43 2.97 -14.78
C ASP A 2 9.49 1.98 -15.34
N ASN A 3 9.94 1.00 -14.54
CA ASN A 3 10.98 0.05 -14.96
C ASN A 3 10.48 -1.10 -15.85
N PHE A 4 9.34 -1.70 -15.49
CA PHE A 4 8.91 -2.98 -16.06
C PHE A 4 7.60 -2.94 -16.87
N GLY A 5 6.85 -1.84 -16.79
CA GLY A 5 5.55 -1.64 -17.44
C GLY A 5 4.46 -2.57 -16.91
N ILE A 6 3.46 -2.03 -16.21
CA ILE A 6 2.33 -2.84 -15.72
C ILE A 6 1.27 -2.93 -16.82
N VAL A 7 0.93 -4.15 -17.23
CA VAL A 7 -0.16 -4.44 -18.18
C VAL A 7 -1.50 -4.42 -17.48
N ASN A 8 -1.62 -5.16 -16.37
CA ASN A 8 -2.74 -5.12 -15.45
C ASN A 8 -2.31 -5.67 -14.08
N ALA A 9 -3.09 -5.37 -13.05
CA ALA A 9 -2.79 -5.79 -11.69
C ALA A 9 -4.05 -5.97 -10.82
N LEU A 10 -3.93 -6.88 -9.86
CA LEU A 10 -4.85 -7.06 -8.75
C LEU A 10 -4.10 -6.83 -7.45
N MET A 11 -4.71 -6.08 -6.54
CA MET A 11 -4.17 -5.86 -5.21
C MET A 11 -5.14 -6.34 -4.15
N THR A 12 -4.61 -7.05 -3.16
CA THR A 12 -5.30 -7.36 -1.92
C THR A 12 -4.60 -6.62 -0.79
N THR A 13 -5.36 -6.01 0.11
CA THR A 13 -4.80 -5.53 1.38
C THR A 13 -5.34 -6.35 2.53
N CYS A 14 -4.45 -6.91 3.34
CA CYS A 14 -4.77 -7.37 4.68
C CYS A 14 -4.55 -6.18 5.60
N HIS A 15 -5.65 -5.61 6.05
CA HIS A 15 -5.66 -4.30 6.68
C HIS A 15 -6.11 -4.43 8.13
N ALA A 16 -5.44 -3.71 9.02
CA ALA A 16 -5.92 -3.48 10.37
C ALA A 16 -7.38 -2.98 10.36
N TYR A 17 -8.16 -3.37 11.38
CA TYR A 17 -9.48 -2.76 11.56
C TYR A 17 -9.32 -1.31 12.02
N THR A 18 -10.30 -0.46 11.71
CA THR A 18 -10.27 0.96 12.07
C THR A 18 -11.49 1.33 12.92
N ASN A 19 -11.59 2.61 13.31
CA ASN A 19 -12.73 3.14 14.07
C ASN A 19 -14.09 3.01 13.37
N ASP A 20 -14.12 2.71 12.07
CA ASP A 20 -15.36 2.43 11.36
C ASP A 20 -15.92 1.03 11.67
N GLN A 21 -15.04 0.07 11.96
CA GLN A 21 -15.44 -1.29 12.32
C GLN A 21 -16.10 -1.35 13.71
N ARG A 22 -16.88 -2.41 13.93
CA ARG A 22 -17.64 -2.58 15.18
C ARG A 22 -16.92 -3.49 16.17
N VAL A 23 -16.98 -3.14 17.46
CA VAL A 23 -16.46 -3.97 18.57
C VAL A 23 -17.30 -5.25 18.73
N LEU A 24 -18.62 -5.10 18.73
CA LEU A 24 -19.59 -6.19 18.67
C LEU A 24 -20.48 -5.99 17.44
N ASP A 25 -21.22 -7.03 17.05
CA ASP A 25 -22.13 -6.93 15.91
C ASP A 25 -23.10 -5.73 16.09
N PHE A 26 -23.08 -4.77 15.14
CA PHE A 26 -23.83 -3.52 15.22
C PHE A 26 -24.15 -2.98 13.81
N PRO A 27 -25.28 -2.28 13.59
CA PRO A 27 -25.66 -1.79 12.26
C PRO A 27 -24.57 -1.01 11.52
N HIS A 28 -24.42 -1.31 10.23
CA HIS A 28 -23.49 -0.67 9.30
C HIS A 28 -24.05 -0.81 7.87
N GLU A 29 -23.76 0.14 6.97
CA GLU A 29 -24.25 0.11 5.58
C GLU A 29 -23.72 -1.10 4.78
N ASP A 30 -22.44 -1.41 4.95
CA ASP A 30 -21.83 -2.69 4.56
C ASP A 30 -22.12 -3.75 5.64
N ALA A 31 -22.98 -4.71 5.30
CA ALA A 31 -23.39 -5.79 6.19
C ALA A 31 -22.23 -6.65 6.71
N ARG A 32 -21.09 -6.72 5.98
CA ARG A 32 -19.91 -7.45 6.46
C ARG A 32 -19.20 -6.67 7.56
N ARG A 33 -19.11 -5.34 7.43
CA ARG A 33 -18.52 -4.45 8.44
C ARG A 33 -19.40 -4.25 9.67
N ALA A 34 -20.64 -4.72 9.62
CA ALA A 34 -21.51 -4.80 10.79
C ALA A 34 -21.05 -5.86 11.81
N ARG A 35 -20.12 -6.76 11.45
CA ARG A 35 -19.63 -7.85 12.31
C ARG A 35 -18.46 -7.41 13.19
N SER A 36 -18.33 -8.01 14.37
CA SER A 36 -17.25 -7.75 15.33
C SER A 36 -15.86 -7.91 14.71
N ALA A 37 -15.07 -6.84 14.67
CA ALA A 37 -13.78 -6.84 13.96
C ALA A 37 -12.65 -7.55 14.69
N GLY A 38 -12.68 -7.59 16.03
CA GLY A 38 -11.64 -8.23 16.83
C GLY A 38 -11.59 -9.76 16.72
N ILE A 39 -12.54 -10.38 16.02
CA ILE A 39 -12.64 -11.84 15.88
C ILE A 39 -12.95 -12.30 14.46
N ASN A 40 -12.99 -11.40 13.47
CA ASN A 40 -13.35 -11.73 12.09
C ASN A 40 -12.32 -11.24 11.08
N ILE A 41 -12.20 -12.00 9.99
CA ILE A 41 -11.64 -11.50 8.72
C ILE A 41 -12.82 -10.98 7.90
N ILE A 42 -12.89 -9.67 7.66
CA ILE A 42 -14.03 -9.01 7.02
C ILE A 42 -13.65 -8.56 5.61
N PRO A 43 -14.12 -9.23 4.54
CA PRO A 43 -13.85 -8.82 3.17
C PRO A 43 -14.67 -7.59 2.79
N THR A 44 -14.06 -6.58 2.19
CA THR A 44 -14.74 -5.37 1.72
C THR A 44 -14.10 -4.82 0.44
N THR A 45 -14.81 -3.92 -0.25
CA THR A 45 -14.28 -3.21 -1.42
C THR A 45 -13.26 -2.15 -1.00
N THR A 46 -12.35 -1.79 -1.91
CA THR A 46 -11.37 -0.73 -1.67
C THR A 46 -11.44 0.36 -2.75
N GLY A 47 -11.24 1.61 -2.34
CA GLY A 47 -11.11 2.75 -3.25
C GLY A 47 -9.75 2.85 -3.94
N ALA A 48 -8.76 2.02 -3.55
CA ALA A 48 -7.39 2.12 -4.03
C ALA A 48 -7.29 2.06 -5.57
N ALA A 49 -8.08 1.21 -6.21
CA ALA A 49 -8.11 1.08 -7.66
C ALA A 49 -8.51 2.38 -8.38
N LYS A 50 -9.53 3.06 -7.88
CA LYS A 50 -9.98 4.35 -8.41
C LYS A 50 -8.92 5.43 -8.19
N ALA A 51 -8.26 5.44 -7.04
CA ALA A 51 -7.21 6.40 -6.71
C ALA A 51 -5.97 6.23 -7.62
N ILE A 52 -5.52 4.99 -7.86
CA ILE A 52 -4.39 4.72 -8.76
C ILE A 52 -4.68 5.22 -10.18
N GLY A 53 -5.90 5.04 -10.69
CA GLY A 53 -6.27 5.57 -12.01
C GLY A 53 -6.28 7.11 -12.11
N LEU A 54 -6.28 7.83 -10.99
CA LEU A 54 -6.17 9.30 -10.95
C LEU A 54 -4.70 9.74 -10.84
N VAL A 55 -3.89 9.04 -10.05
CA VAL A 55 -2.49 9.41 -9.78
C VAL A 55 -1.54 8.90 -10.86
N VAL A 56 -1.83 7.74 -11.45
CA VAL A 56 -1.07 7.11 -12.54
C VAL A 56 -2.04 6.82 -13.70
N PRO A 57 -2.35 7.82 -14.55
CA PRO A 57 -3.41 7.70 -15.57
C PRO A 57 -3.25 6.52 -16.53
N GLU A 58 -2.01 6.11 -16.81
CA GLU A 58 -1.66 4.96 -17.65
C GLU A 58 -2.20 3.62 -17.13
N LEU A 59 -2.50 3.55 -15.83
CA LEU A 59 -3.05 2.38 -15.13
C LEU A 59 -4.58 2.45 -14.95
N LYS A 60 -5.23 3.49 -15.45
CA LYS A 60 -6.69 3.61 -15.39
C LYS A 60 -7.36 2.42 -16.09
N GLY A 61 -8.22 1.71 -15.35
CA GLY A 61 -8.91 0.51 -15.84
C GLY A 61 -8.05 -0.76 -15.90
N LYS A 62 -6.77 -0.69 -15.50
CA LYS A 62 -5.83 -1.83 -15.48
C LYS A 62 -5.53 -2.33 -14.07
N PHE A 63 -6.08 -1.69 -13.05
CA PHE A 63 -5.83 -1.99 -11.65
C PHE A 63 -7.16 -2.17 -10.92
N HIS A 64 -7.29 -3.25 -10.14
CA HIS A 64 -8.41 -3.44 -9.22
C HIS A 64 -7.92 -4.05 -7.89
N GLY A 65 -8.75 -4.03 -6.86
CA GLY A 65 -8.40 -4.73 -5.63
C GLY A 65 -9.54 -4.95 -4.65
N VAL A 66 -9.22 -5.64 -3.57
CA VAL A 66 -10.10 -5.90 -2.42
C VAL A 66 -9.34 -5.69 -1.12
N ALA A 67 -10.07 -5.55 -0.02
CA ALA A 67 -9.51 -5.47 1.32
C ALA A 67 -10.09 -6.58 2.20
N PHE A 68 -9.25 -7.12 3.08
CA PHE A 68 -9.65 -7.96 4.19
C PHE A 68 -9.28 -7.22 5.48
N ARG A 69 -10.28 -6.81 6.26
CA ARG A 69 -10.04 -6.29 7.61
C ARG A 69 -9.74 -7.48 8.52
N VAL A 70 -8.60 -7.49 9.17
CA VAL A 70 -8.16 -8.58 10.04
C VAL A 70 -8.07 -8.12 11.50
N PRO A 71 -8.10 -9.04 12.49
CA PRO A 71 -8.03 -8.70 13.92
C PRO A 71 -6.67 -8.18 14.41
N VAL A 72 -6.09 -7.19 13.74
CA VAL A 72 -4.94 -6.41 14.20
C VAL A 72 -5.33 -4.95 14.30
N ALA A 73 -4.86 -4.28 15.36
CA ALA A 73 -5.25 -2.91 15.67
C ALA A 73 -4.53 -1.89 14.78
N ASP A 74 -3.31 -2.20 14.35
CA ASP A 74 -2.53 -1.38 13.45
C ASP A 74 -1.47 -2.23 12.73
N GLY A 75 -0.91 -1.66 11.66
CA GLY A 75 0.05 -2.30 10.78
C GLY A 75 -0.63 -3.17 9.72
N SER A 76 -0.58 -2.70 8.49
CA SER A 76 -1.26 -3.31 7.35
C SER A 76 -0.26 -3.72 6.27
N ILE A 77 -0.73 -4.54 5.34
CA ILE A 77 0.08 -5.05 4.25
C ILE A 77 -0.71 -5.06 2.95
N ILE A 78 -0.03 -4.74 1.86
CA ILE A 78 -0.53 -4.95 0.49
C ILE A 78 0.15 -6.15 -0.14
N ASP A 79 -0.64 -6.89 -0.91
CA ASP A 79 -0.23 -7.94 -1.82
C ASP A 79 -0.61 -7.49 -3.24
N LEU A 80 0.38 -7.15 -4.05
CA LEU A 80 0.21 -6.74 -5.44
C LEU A 80 0.62 -7.87 -6.37
N VAL A 81 -0.32 -8.38 -7.16
CA VAL A 81 -0.06 -9.27 -8.28
C VAL A 81 -0.24 -8.52 -9.60
N ALA A 82 0.80 -8.45 -10.42
CA ALA A 82 0.80 -7.68 -11.66
C ALA A 82 1.38 -8.47 -12.83
N ASN A 83 0.74 -8.38 -13.99
CA ASN A 83 1.32 -8.79 -15.26
C ASN A 83 2.17 -7.64 -15.82
N LEU A 84 3.41 -7.95 -16.20
CA LEU A 84 4.39 -7.00 -16.69
C LEU A 84 4.55 -7.10 -18.22
N SER A 85 5.01 -6.02 -18.85
CA SER A 85 5.29 -5.99 -20.29
C SER A 85 6.70 -6.46 -20.65
N LYS A 86 7.54 -6.71 -19.63
CA LYS A 86 8.92 -7.18 -19.77
C LYS A 86 9.14 -8.44 -18.95
N ASP A 87 10.04 -9.30 -19.41
CA ASP A 87 10.51 -10.45 -18.67
C ASP A 87 11.39 -9.99 -17.50
N VAL A 88 11.16 -10.53 -16.31
CA VAL A 88 11.84 -10.20 -15.07
C VAL A 88 12.23 -11.45 -14.29
N THR A 89 13.16 -11.28 -13.35
CA THR A 89 13.46 -12.26 -12.29
C THR A 89 13.20 -11.61 -10.94
N VAL A 90 13.17 -12.41 -9.87
CA VAL A 90 12.98 -11.90 -8.50
C VAL A 90 14.07 -10.89 -8.15
N GLU A 91 15.32 -11.19 -8.50
CA GLU A 91 16.49 -10.33 -8.24
C GLU A 91 16.33 -8.97 -8.92
N LYS A 92 15.95 -8.95 -10.21
CA LYS A 92 15.75 -7.70 -10.95
C LYS A 92 14.65 -6.83 -10.34
N VAL A 93 13.55 -7.45 -9.87
CA VAL A 93 12.46 -6.72 -9.23
C VAL A 93 12.92 -6.13 -7.90
N ASN A 94 13.56 -6.95 -7.07
CA ASN A 94 14.06 -6.55 -5.76
C ASN A 94 15.14 -5.47 -5.87
N ASP A 95 16.09 -5.60 -6.80
CA ASP A 95 17.14 -4.60 -7.02
C ASP A 95 16.53 -3.25 -7.43
N ALA A 96 15.54 -3.23 -8.32
CA ALA A 96 14.87 -2.00 -8.71
C ALA A 96 14.08 -1.34 -7.57
N LEU A 97 13.48 -2.13 -6.68
CA LEU A 97 12.76 -1.61 -5.51
C LEU A 97 13.74 -1.12 -4.42
N ARG A 98 14.84 -1.84 -4.21
CA ARG A 98 15.93 -1.46 -3.30
C ARG A 98 16.61 -0.17 -3.75
N GLU A 99 16.91 -0.04 -5.04
CA GLU A 99 17.48 1.19 -5.62
C GLU A 99 16.51 2.37 -5.46
N ALA A 100 15.22 2.16 -5.72
CA ALA A 100 14.22 3.21 -5.50
C ALA A 100 14.16 3.63 -4.03
N ALA A 101 14.17 2.69 -3.09
CA ALA A 101 14.18 2.98 -1.65
C ALA A 101 15.46 3.69 -1.19
N GLY A 102 16.61 3.43 -1.83
CA GLY A 102 17.87 4.11 -1.52
C GLY A 102 18.04 5.48 -2.20
N GLY A 103 17.17 5.84 -3.16
CA GLY A 103 17.33 7.04 -3.98
C GLY A 103 16.61 8.29 -3.43
N ASP A 104 17.12 9.47 -3.78
CA ASP A 104 16.63 10.77 -3.29
C ASP A 104 15.13 11.02 -3.54
N ARG A 105 14.59 10.47 -4.64
CA ARG A 105 13.19 10.69 -5.03
C ARG A 105 12.20 9.93 -4.16
N MET A 106 12.49 8.66 -3.90
CA MET A 106 11.54 7.72 -3.31
C MET A 106 11.92 7.29 -1.90
N GLY A 107 13.19 7.41 -1.48
CA GLY A 107 13.66 6.91 -0.19
C GLY A 107 13.01 7.55 1.04
N LYS A 108 12.45 8.75 0.91
CA LYS A 108 11.60 9.34 1.97
C LYS A 108 10.28 8.58 2.17
N TYR A 109 9.77 7.95 1.12
CA TYR A 109 8.42 7.37 1.07
C TYR A 109 8.44 5.84 1.00
N LEU A 110 9.50 5.25 0.47
CA LEU A 110 9.65 3.84 0.20
C LEU A 110 10.85 3.31 0.97
N ALA A 111 10.61 2.31 1.80
CA ALA A 111 11.66 1.49 2.40
C ALA A 111 11.69 0.11 1.75
N TYR A 112 12.78 -0.62 1.95
CA TYR A 112 12.98 -1.99 1.49
C TYR A 112 13.65 -2.78 2.62
N THR A 113 13.16 -3.98 2.88
CA THR A 113 13.73 -4.89 3.88
C THR A 113 13.76 -6.33 3.37
N GLU A 114 14.71 -7.10 3.90
CA GLU A 114 14.78 -8.56 3.76
C GLU A 114 14.71 -9.27 5.12
N ASP A 115 14.54 -8.49 6.19
CA ASP A 115 14.37 -9.03 7.54
C ASP A 115 12.98 -9.67 7.66
N PRO A 116 12.84 -10.79 8.39
CA PRO A 116 11.57 -11.48 8.58
C PRO A 116 10.66 -10.76 9.58
N ILE A 117 10.23 -9.55 9.23
CA ILE A 117 9.40 -8.67 10.05
C ILE A 117 7.92 -9.07 10.04
N VAL A 118 7.18 -8.63 11.05
CA VAL A 118 5.72 -8.78 11.16
C VAL A 118 5.04 -7.44 11.40
N SER A 119 3.70 -7.42 11.46
CA SER A 119 2.90 -6.18 11.46
C SER A 119 3.22 -5.22 12.63
N THR A 120 3.67 -5.73 13.77
CA THR A 120 4.03 -4.90 14.92
C THR A 120 5.36 -4.17 14.76
N ASP A 121 6.26 -4.70 13.93
CA ASP A 121 7.61 -4.14 13.76
C ASP A 121 7.60 -2.84 12.93
N ILE A 122 6.51 -2.58 12.22
CA ILE A 122 6.36 -1.39 11.37
C ILE A 122 5.55 -0.27 12.02
N ILE A 123 5.03 -0.48 13.24
CA ILE A 123 4.26 0.54 13.96
C ILE A 123 5.17 1.72 14.30
N GLY A 124 4.74 2.92 13.92
CA GLY A 124 5.52 4.15 14.05
C GLY A 124 6.53 4.40 12.92
N ASP A 125 6.58 3.53 11.91
CA ASP A 125 7.39 3.77 10.71
C ASP A 125 6.76 4.86 9.84
N ALA A 126 7.56 5.88 9.50
CA ALA A 126 7.09 7.06 8.78
C ALA A 126 7.06 6.89 7.25
N HIS A 127 7.52 5.78 6.70
CA HIS A 127 7.46 5.49 5.27
C HIS A 127 6.00 5.22 4.85
N SER A 128 5.71 5.42 3.56
CA SER A 128 4.38 5.12 3.01
C SER A 128 4.23 3.66 2.58
N SER A 129 5.36 2.99 2.37
CA SER A 129 5.44 1.63 1.86
C SER A 129 6.81 1.07 2.22
N ILE A 130 6.83 -0.12 2.80
CA ILE A 130 8.03 -0.87 3.19
C ILE A 130 7.98 -2.18 2.41
N VAL A 131 8.78 -2.32 1.36
CA VAL A 131 8.78 -3.52 0.51
C VAL A 131 9.45 -4.67 1.25
N ASP A 132 8.81 -5.83 1.23
CA ASP A 132 9.36 -7.07 1.75
C ASP A 132 9.96 -7.88 0.61
N GLY A 133 11.30 -7.79 0.48
CA GLY A 133 12.05 -8.44 -0.58
C GLY A 133 12.03 -9.97 -0.49
N GLY A 134 11.84 -10.52 0.72
CA GLY A 134 11.73 -11.96 0.96
C GLY A 134 10.43 -12.57 0.43
N MET A 135 9.42 -11.72 0.18
CA MET A 135 8.09 -12.13 -0.28
C MET A 135 7.84 -11.88 -1.78
N THR A 136 8.83 -11.40 -2.52
CA THR A 136 8.73 -11.20 -3.97
C THR A 136 8.68 -12.54 -4.70
N MET A 137 7.71 -12.70 -5.61
CA MET A 137 7.59 -13.89 -6.44
C MET A 137 7.47 -13.50 -7.92
N VAL A 138 8.02 -14.33 -8.80
CA VAL A 138 7.84 -14.21 -10.25
C VAL A 138 7.34 -15.54 -10.78
N LEU A 139 6.26 -15.48 -11.56
CA LEU A 139 5.68 -16.61 -12.26
C LEU A 139 5.67 -16.31 -13.77
N ASP A 140 6.09 -17.29 -14.57
CA ASP A 140 6.16 -17.20 -16.03
C ASP A 140 6.92 -15.96 -16.54
N ASN A 141 7.98 -15.55 -15.81
CA ASN A 141 8.83 -14.39 -16.07
C ASN A 141 8.11 -13.02 -16.16
N ARG A 142 6.78 -12.95 -16.07
CA ARG A 142 6.00 -11.72 -16.32
C ARG A 142 4.93 -11.43 -15.29
N MET A 143 4.48 -12.43 -14.54
CA MET A 143 3.57 -12.20 -13.42
C MET A 143 4.40 -12.03 -12.16
N VAL A 144 4.40 -10.81 -11.61
CA VAL A 144 5.11 -10.50 -10.37
C VAL A 144 4.13 -10.42 -9.22
N LYS A 145 4.55 -10.92 -8.05
CA LYS A 145 3.92 -10.66 -6.76
C LYS A 145 4.90 -9.85 -5.92
N VAL A 146 4.46 -8.69 -5.42
CA VAL A 146 5.23 -7.87 -4.46
C VAL A 146 4.37 -7.61 -3.26
N VAL A 147 4.98 -7.75 -2.08
CA VAL A 147 4.34 -7.48 -0.81
C VAL A 147 4.95 -6.22 -0.20
N SER A 148 4.13 -5.38 0.40
CA SER A 148 4.63 -4.20 1.11
C SER A 148 3.80 -3.86 2.34
N TRP A 149 4.49 -3.65 3.44
CA TRP A 149 3.93 -3.21 4.71
C TRP A 149 3.72 -1.69 4.73
N TYR A 150 2.80 -1.25 5.58
CA TYR A 150 2.63 0.15 5.91
C TYR A 150 1.89 0.28 7.24
N ASP A 151 2.34 1.22 8.06
CA ASP A 151 1.55 1.73 9.17
C ASP A 151 0.45 2.63 8.58
N ASN A 152 -0.81 2.21 8.75
CA ASN A 152 -1.95 2.89 8.15
C ASN A 152 -2.31 4.20 8.86
N GLU A 153 -1.79 4.45 10.06
CA GLU A 153 -2.00 5.70 10.79
C GLU A 153 -0.80 6.64 10.62
N TRP A 154 0.41 6.17 10.92
CA TRP A 154 1.61 6.98 11.05
C TRP A 154 2.23 7.38 9.70
N GLY A 155 2.40 6.42 8.80
CA GLY A 155 2.93 6.66 7.46
C GLY A 155 2.05 7.64 6.68
N TYR A 156 0.72 7.47 6.75
CA TYR A 156 -0.24 8.37 6.12
C TYR A 156 -0.26 9.76 6.77
N SER A 157 -0.25 9.85 8.11
CA SER A 157 -0.19 11.13 8.82
C SER A 157 1.06 11.94 8.48
N SER A 158 2.20 11.25 8.33
CA SER A 158 3.44 11.85 7.86
C SER A 158 3.31 12.46 6.46
N ARG A 159 2.58 11.79 5.55
CA ARG A 159 2.31 12.33 4.20
C ARG A 159 1.36 13.52 4.21
N LEU A 160 0.41 13.59 5.15
CA LEU A 160 -0.44 14.77 5.32
C LEU A 160 0.39 15.99 5.73
N ILE A 161 1.33 15.82 6.67
CA ILE A 161 2.25 16.91 7.06
C ILE A 161 3.08 17.35 5.87
N ASP A 162 3.66 16.41 5.12
CA ASP A 162 4.43 16.69 3.91
C ASP A 162 3.62 17.49 2.88
N LEU A 163 2.36 17.11 2.66
CA LEU A 163 1.45 17.80 1.75
C LEU A 163 1.13 19.21 2.24
N CYS A 164 0.83 19.40 3.52
CA CYS A 164 0.59 20.72 4.11
C CYS A 164 1.78 21.65 3.93
N VAL A 165 3.00 21.16 4.20
CA VAL A 165 4.24 21.93 3.99
C VAL A 165 4.43 22.26 2.50
N TYR A 166 4.18 21.31 1.61
CA TYR A 166 4.28 21.52 0.17
C TYR A 166 3.30 22.60 -0.31
N VAL A 167 2.02 22.49 0.06
CA VAL A 167 0.99 23.47 -0.31
C VAL A 167 1.30 24.83 0.30
N GLY A 168 1.70 24.90 1.57
CA GLY A 168 2.08 26.14 2.24
C GLY A 168 3.19 26.90 1.51
N LYS A 169 4.20 26.19 0.99
CA LYS A 169 5.27 26.78 0.16
C LYS A 169 4.80 27.28 -1.22
N LYS A 170 3.63 26.84 -1.68
CA LYS A 170 3.02 27.22 -2.96
C LYS A 170 1.98 28.33 -2.82
N LEU A 171 1.54 28.61 -1.60
CA LEU A 171 0.64 29.72 -1.33
C LEU A 171 1.41 31.05 -1.49
N PRO A 172 0.78 32.07 -2.11
CA PRO A 172 1.36 33.40 -2.13
C PRO A 172 1.51 33.91 -0.70
N VAL A 173 2.66 34.52 -0.40
CA VAL A 173 2.84 35.24 0.88
C VAL A 173 1.82 36.37 0.89
N ALA A 174 0.96 36.40 1.91
CA ALA A 174 0.04 37.52 2.10
C ALA A 174 0.88 38.79 2.23
N VAL A 175 0.79 39.67 1.24
CA VAL A 175 1.34 41.03 1.31
C VAL A 175 0.39 41.79 2.23
N GLY A 176 0.80 41.94 3.49
CA GLY A 176 0.18 42.87 4.44
C GLY A 176 0.56 44.30 4.14
#